data_AF-A0A8T6L402-F1
#
_entry.id   AF-A0A8T6L402-F1
#
_cell.length_a   1.000
_cell.length_b   1.000
_cell.length_c   1.000
_cell.angle_alpha   90.00
_cell.angle_beta   90.00
_cell.angle_gamma   90.00
#
_symmetry.space_group_name_H-M   'P 1'
#
loop_
_entity.id
_entity.type
_entity.pdbx_description
1 polymer ?
#
loop_
_entity_poly.entity_id
_entity_poly.type
_entity_poly.pdbx_seq_one_letter_code
_entity_poly.pdbx_strand_id
1 'polypeptide(L)'
;MKNVDQTIAETTELKPIQEILQDTVGLSTENFTTYGNFKAKVLSRRNVRSDSNSGPSGKVVLVTGVSPTAAGEGKTTTTIGLTDALSHLGVRATAALREPSLGPCFGVKGGAHGGGYSQVAPAQEINLHFNGDLHAITTANKLLASIVDIHIYWGNALDI
;
A
#
# COMPACT_ATOMS: atom_id res chain seq x y z
N MET A 1 -10.26 23.30 -11.53
CA MET A 1 -9.42 23.87 -10.46
C MET A 1 -8.48 22.76 -10.01
N LYS A 2 -7.15 22.91 -10.14
CA LYS A 2 -6.21 21.84 -9.74
C LYS A 2 -6.41 21.54 -8.24
N ASN A 3 -6.49 20.25 -7.89
CA ASN A 3 -6.62 19.84 -6.49
C ASN A 3 -5.34 20.24 -5.74
N VAL A 4 -5.48 20.88 -4.58
CA VAL A 4 -4.34 21.33 -3.74
C VAL A 4 -3.50 20.14 -3.31
N ASP A 5 -4.13 19.03 -2.93
CA ASP A 5 -3.43 17.81 -2.52
C ASP A 5 -2.58 17.24 -3.66
N GLN A 6 -3.12 17.26 -4.88
CA GLN A 6 -2.41 16.82 -6.07
C GLN A 6 -1.22 17.73 -6.39
N THR A 7 -1.38 19.04 -6.18
CA THR A 7 -0.29 20.01 -6.39
C THR A 7 0.85 19.74 -5.42
N ILE A 8 0.54 19.52 -4.14
CA ILE A 8 1.55 19.13 -3.13
C ILE A 8 2.29 17.86 -3.57
N ALA A 9 1.55 16.82 -3.96
CA ALA A 9 2.12 15.55 -4.40
C ALA A 9 3.01 15.70 -5.66
N GLU A 10 2.63 16.52 -6.63
CA GLU A 10 3.40 16.76 -7.87
C GLU A 10 4.68 17.58 -7.63
N THR A 11 4.68 18.48 -6.64
CA THR A 11 5.84 19.34 -6.32
C THR A 11 6.81 18.75 -5.30
N THR A 12 6.44 17.64 -4.66
CA THR A 12 7.27 17.02 -3.61
C THR A 12 8.45 16.28 -4.23
N GLU A 13 9.66 16.59 -3.79
CA GLU A 13 10.86 15.84 -4.16
C GLU A 13 10.88 14.49 -3.43
N LEU A 14 10.88 13.40 -4.20
CA LEU A 14 10.87 12.04 -3.66
C LEU A 14 12.29 11.49 -3.55
N LYS A 15 12.59 10.90 -2.39
CA LYS A 15 13.80 10.11 -2.20
C LYS A 15 13.69 8.76 -2.92
N PRO A 16 14.79 8.22 -3.47
CA PRO A 16 14.81 6.85 -3.98
C PRO A 16 14.36 5.84 -2.91
N ILE A 17 13.58 4.84 -3.32
CA ILE A 17 13.03 3.85 -2.37
C ILE A 17 14.11 3.06 -1.65
N GLN A 18 15.26 2.85 -2.30
CA GLN A 18 16.42 2.16 -1.72
C GLN A 18 16.96 2.90 -0.50
N GLU A 19 17.05 4.24 -0.55
CA GLU A 19 17.47 5.07 0.57
C GLU A 19 16.49 4.95 1.73
N ILE A 20 15.18 5.06 1.44
CA ILE A 20 14.12 4.94 2.45
C ILE A 20 14.19 3.57 3.15
N LEU A 21 14.30 2.48 2.40
CA LEU A 21 14.35 1.12 2.94
C LEU A 21 15.60 0.88 3.81
N GLN A 22 16.74 1.46 3.41
CA GLN A 22 17.98 1.37 4.16
C GLN A 22 17.91 2.18 5.46
N ASP A 23 17.41 3.42 5.42
CA ASP A 23 17.38 4.33 6.57
C ASP A 23 16.33 3.93 7.61
N THR A 24 15.16 3.46 7.17
CA THR A 24 14.03 3.19 8.06
C THR A 24 14.02 1.74 8.57
N VAL A 25 14.26 0.77 7.68
CA VAL A 25 14.12 -0.66 7.98
C VAL A 25 15.48 -1.39 7.99
N GLY A 26 16.54 -0.79 7.43
CA GLY A 26 17.85 -1.42 7.36
C GLY A 26 17.95 -2.53 6.32
N LEU A 27 17.11 -2.50 5.27
CA LEU A 27 17.11 -3.54 4.25
C LEU A 27 18.16 -3.27 3.16
N SER A 28 19.01 -4.26 2.91
CA SER A 28 19.92 -4.29 1.75
C SER A 28 19.19 -4.60 0.45
N THR A 29 19.82 -4.28 -0.68
CA THR A 29 19.27 -4.43 -2.04
C THR A 29 18.89 -5.86 -2.44
N GLU A 30 19.43 -6.87 -1.77
CA GLU A 30 19.08 -8.28 -1.98
C GLU A 30 17.74 -8.69 -1.35
N ASN A 31 17.18 -7.85 -0.48
CA ASN A 31 15.95 -8.13 0.27
C ASN A 31 14.70 -7.51 -0.35
N PHE A 32 14.81 -6.83 -1.51
CA PHE A 32 13.67 -6.25 -2.19
C PHE A 32 13.86 -6.22 -3.72
N THR A 33 12.77 -6.04 -4.45
CA THR A 33 12.76 -5.81 -5.90
C THR A 33 12.08 -4.50 -6.20
N THR A 34 12.74 -3.62 -6.95
CA THR A 34 12.26 -2.28 -7.27
C THR A 34 11.29 -2.27 -8.45
N TYR A 35 10.30 -1.39 -8.36
CA TYR A 35 9.31 -1.08 -9.41
C TYR A 35 9.45 0.41 -9.76
N GLY A 36 10.43 0.71 -10.61
CA GLY A 36 10.90 2.08 -10.81
C GLY A 36 11.70 2.59 -9.61
N ASN A 37 11.83 3.91 -9.47
CA ASN A 37 12.74 4.52 -8.50
C ASN A 37 12.15 4.68 -7.10
N PHE A 38 10.81 4.69 -6.97
CA PHE A 38 10.11 5.10 -5.75
C PHE A 38 9.24 4.01 -5.12
N LYS A 39 9.29 2.78 -5.65
CA LYS A 39 8.50 1.64 -5.16
C LYS A 39 9.34 0.38 -5.15
N ALA A 40 9.08 -0.50 -4.20
CA ALA A 40 9.71 -1.81 -4.15
C ALA A 40 8.77 -2.82 -3.47
N LYS A 41 8.94 -4.10 -3.83
CA LYS A 41 8.39 -5.23 -3.07
C LYS A 41 9.49 -5.82 -2.20
N VAL A 42 9.24 -5.90 -0.90
CA VAL A 42 10.11 -6.62 0.03
C VAL A 42 9.97 -8.12 -0.24
N LEU A 43 11.08 -8.80 -0.42
CA LEU A 43 11.10 -10.23 -0.74
C LEU A 43 10.81 -11.06 0.52
N SER A 44 9.83 -11.95 0.40
CA SER A 44 9.35 -12.80 1.51
C SER A 44 10.31 -13.95 1.88
N ARG A 45 11.53 -13.99 1.34
CA ARG A 45 12.49 -15.05 1.69
C ARG A 45 13.00 -14.79 3.10
N ARG A 46 12.49 -15.54 4.08
CA ARG A 46 13.06 -15.94 5.40
C ARG A 46 13.85 -14.90 6.25
N ASN A 47 14.61 -13.96 5.70
CA ASN A 47 15.54 -13.04 6.37
C ASN A 47 14.92 -11.95 7.26
N VAL A 48 13.64 -11.57 7.13
CA VAL A 48 13.06 -10.54 8.04
C VAL A 48 12.52 -11.14 9.36
N ARG A 49 12.28 -12.46 9.41
CA ARG A 49 11.70 -13.15 10.57
C ARG A 49 12.45 -14.39 11.04
N SER A 50 13.30 -15.01 10.19
CA SER A 50 14.03 -16.24 10.53
C SER A 50 15.46 -16.00 10.98
N ASP A 51 15.96 -14.77 10.93
CA ASP A 51 17.18 -14.45 11.65
C ASP A 51 16.84 -14.47 13.13
N SER A 52 17.41 -15.43 13.85
CA SER A 52 17.32 -15.55 15.32
C SER A 52 17.84 -14.32 16.08
N ASN A 53 18.28 -13.29 15.37
CA ASN A 53 18.71 -11.97 15.83
C ASN A 53 17.69 -10.85 15.54
N SER A 54 16.51 -11.15 14.99
CA SER A 54 15.44 -10.15 14.90
C SER A 54 15.07 -9.73 16.32
N GLY A 55 15.39 -8.49 16.69
CA GLY A 55 15.12 -7.95 18.01
C GLY A 55 13.64 -8.04 18.42
N PRO A 56 13.29 -7.54 19.62
CA PRO A 56 11.91 -7.61 20.09
C PRO A 56 10.95 -6.98 19.06
N SER A 57 9.79 -7.61 18.88
CA SER A 57 8.73 -7.08 18.01
C SER A 57 8.42 -5.63 18.39
N GLY A 58 8.29 -4.77 17.39
CA GLY A 58 7.93 -3.37 17.58
C GLY A 58 6.53 -3.20 18.19
N LYS A 59 6.22 -1.99 18.63
CA LYS A 59 4.87 -1.64 19.10
C LYS A 59 3.93 -1.51 17.90
N VAL A 60 2.72 -2.03 18.03
CA VAL A 60 1.65 -1.89 17.03
C VAL A 60 0.64 -0.87 17.52
N VAL A 61 0.43 0.20 16.74
CA VAL A 61 -0.56 1.24 17.02
C VAL A 61 -1.67 1.15 15.97
N LEU A 62 -2.90 0.89 16.43
CA LEU A 62 -4.08 0.84 15.56
C LEU A 62 -4.76 2.20 15.54
N VAL A 63 -4.82 2.81 14.35
CA VAL A 63 -5.61 4.02 14.13
C VAL A 63 -7.01 3.62 13.65
N THR A 64 -8.02 4.06 14.40
CA THR A 64 -9.44 3.86 14.07
C THR A 64 -10.17 5.20 14.07
N GLY A 65 -11.42 5.22 13.63
CA GLY A 65 -12.26 6.40 13.69
C GLY A 65 -13.72 6.04 13.93
N VAL A 66 -14.54 7.05 14.15
CA VAL A 66 -15.99 6.90 14.31
C VAL A 66 -16.67 6.44 13.02
N SER A 67 -17.96 6.11 13.12
CA SER A 67 -18.82 5.81 11.97
C SER A 67 -18.66 6.89 10.89
N PRO A 68 -18.43 6.51 9.61
CA PRO A 68 -18.16 7.48 8.56
C PRO A 68 -19.29 8.49 8.39
N THR A 69 -18.95 9.78 8.41
CA THR A 69 -19.87 10.86 8.06
C THR A 69 -19.52 11.44 6.68
N ALA A 70 -20.45 12.20 6.09
CA ALA A 70 -20.23 12.88 4.81
C ALA A 70 -19.08 13.93 4.87
N ALA A 71 -18.75 14.42 6.06
CA ALA A 71 -17.68 15.40 6.27
C ALA A 71 -16.27 14.78 6.08
N GLY A 72 -16.13 13.46 6.23
CA GLY A 72 -14.84 12.78 6.14
C GLY A 72 -14.03 12.87 7.43
N GLU A 73 -13.55 11.72 7.91
CA GLU A 73 -12.92 11.60 9.24
C GLU A 73 -11.39 11.71 9.22
N GLY A 74 -10.76 11.82 8.04
CA GLY A 74 -9.30 11.99 7.94
C GLY A 74 -8.44 10.83 8.45
N LYS A 75 -9.00 9.63 8.70
CA LYS A 75 -8.28 8.47 9.28
C LYS A 75 -6.90 8.21 8.66
N THR A 76 -6.83 8.14 7.33
CA THR A 76 -5.57 7.89 6.62
C THR A 76 -4.58 9.04 6.83
N THR A 77 -5.04 10.28 6.76
CA THR A 77 -4.24 11.48 7.04
C THR A 77 -3.66 11.46 8.45
N THR A 78 -4.47 11.07 9.44
CA THR A 78 -4.02 10.92 10.84
C THR A 78 -2.98 9.81 10.98
N THR A 79 -3.15 8.66 10.32
CA THR A 79 -2.15 7.58 10.35
C THR A 79 -0.79 8.01 9.78
N ILE A 80 -0.80 8.73 8.65
CA ILE A 80 0.43 9.24 8.02
C ILE A 80 1.06 10.30 8.91
N GLY A 81 0.30 11.31 9.33
CA GLY A 81 0.81 12.40 10.19
C GLY A 81 1.34 11.90 11.54
N LEU A 82 0.74 10.87 12.14
CA LEU A 82 1.26 10.22 13.35
C LEU A 82 2.62 9.55 13.08
N THR A 83 2.75 8.88 11.93
CA THR A 83 4.00 8.21 11.54
C THR A 83 5.12 9.23 11.30
N ASP A 84 4.81 10.34 10.62
CA ASP A 84 5.73 11.45 10.39
C ASP A 84 6.16 12.09 11.71
N ALA A 85 5.21 12.34 12.62
CA ALA A 85 5.50 12.92 13.94
C ALA A 85 6.41 12.02 14.79
N LEU A 86 6.17 10.70 14.80
CA LEU A 86 7.04 9.75 15.49
C LEU A 86 8.46 9.74 14.89
N SER A 87 8.56 9.81 13.57
CA SER A 87 9.84 9.86 12.86
C SER A 87 10.61 11.15 13.19
N HIS A 88 9.94 12.30 13.25
CA HIS A 88 10.53 13.57 13.71
C HIS A 88 11.01 13.53 15.17
N LEU A 89 10.40 12.71 16.02
CA LEU A 89 10.83 12.49 17.40
C LEU A 89 11.96 11.45 17.53
N GLY A 90 12.50 10.96 16.41
CA GLY A 90 13.59 9.97 16.38
C GLY A 90 13.13 8.53 16.60
N VAL A 91 11.84 8.26 16.56
CA VAL A 91 11.29 6.89 16.64
C VAL A 91 11.22 6.30 15.24
N ARG A 92 11.82 5.12 15.03
CA ARG A 92 11.66 4.37 13.78
C ARG A 92 10.22 3.87 13.65
N ALA A 93 9.42 4.55 12.82
CA ALA A 93 8.00 4.27 12.62
C ALA A 93 7.71 3.99 11.13
N THR A 94 6.69 3.17 10.87
CA THR A 94 6.24 2.86 9.51
C THR A 94 4.72 2.71 9.50
N ALA A 95 4.06 3.29 8.50
CA ALA A 95 2.63 3.15 8.29
C ALA A 95 2.33 1.94 7.40
N ALA A 96 1.35 1.13 7.81
CA ALA A 96 0.77 0.08 6.97
C ALA A 96 -0.62 0.52 6.52
N LEU A 97 -0.81 0.71 5.21
CA LEU A 97 -2.05 1.19 4.60
C LEU A 97 -2.56 0.20 3.55
N ARG A 98 -3.83 0.35 3.16
CA ARG A 98 -4.45 -0.46 2.11
C ARG A 98 -4.25 0.18 0.74
N GLU A 99 -3.96 -0.64 -0.26
CA GLU A 99 -4.03 -0.22 -1.67
C GLU A 99 -5.49 0.13 -2.03
N PRO A 100 -5.75 1.28 -2.68
CA PRO A 100 -7.08 1.62 -3.16
C PRO A 100 -7.49 0.74 -4.34
N SER A 101 -8.79 0.52 -4.51
CA SER A 101 -9.31 -0.05 -5.76
C SER A 101 -9.17 0.95 -6.92
N LEU A 102 -8.89 0.43 -8.11
CA LEU A 102 -8.76 1.23 -9.34
C LEU A 102 -10.09 1.90 -9.79
N GLY A 103 -11.24 1.26 -9.59
CA GLY A 103 -12.53 1.71 -10.13
C GLY A 103 -12.94 3.14 -9.71
N PRO A 104 -12.93 3.49 -8.40
CA PRO A 104 -13.27 4.82 -7.92
C PRO A 104 -12.44 5.96 -8.50
N CYS A 105 -11.20 5.71 -8.95
CA CYS A 105 -10.33 6.71 -9.56
C CYS A 105 -10.89 7.25 -10.89
N PHE A 106 -11.72 6.47 -11.58
CA PHE A 106 -12.43 6.88 -12.81
C PHE A 106 -13.85 7.41 -12.53
N GLY A 107 -14.26 7.47 -11.26
CA GLY A 107 -15.54 7.98 -10.81
C GLY A 107 -15.40 9.27 -9.99
N VAL A 108 -16.16 9.37 -8.90
CA VAL A 108 -16.33 10.63 -8.13
C VAL A 108 -15.26 10.83 -7.04
N LYS A 109 -14.48 9.80 -6.67
CA LYS A 109 -13.53 9.86 -5.54
C LYS A 109 -12.08 9.79 -6.01
N GLY A 110 -11.38 10.92 -5.93
CA GLY A 110 -9.92 10.96 -6.04
C GLY A 110 -9.23 10.68 -4.70
N GLY A 111 -8.24 9.78 -4.70
CA GLY A 111 -7.16 9.68 -3.71
C GLY A 111 -7.52 9.12 -2.33
N ALA A 112 -7.08 7.90 -2.02
CA ALA A 112 -7.15 7.30 -0.67
C ALA A 112 -5.79 7.26 0.08
N HIS A 113 -4.92 8.25 -0.16
CA HIS A 113 -3.50 8.21 0.24
C HIS A 113 -3.14 9.24 1.31
N GLY A 114 -4.14 9.77 2.03
CA GLY A 114 -3.98 10.91 2.93
C GLY A 114 -4.47 12.21 2.28
N GLY A 115 -4.02 13.35 2.82
CA GLY A 115 -4.38 14.68 2.32
C GLY A 115 -3.51 15.77 2.95
N GLY A 116 -3.45 16.94 2.32
CA GLY A 116 -2.56 18.03 2.73
C GLY A 116 -1.09 17.63 2.66
N TYR A 117 -0.33 17.89 3.73
CA TYR A 117 1.08 17.50 3.81
C TYR A 117 1.32 16.08 4.31
N SER A 118 0.26 15.38 4.75
CA SER A 118 0.34 13.99 5.21
C SER A 118 -0.22 13.07 4.14
N GLN A 119 0.61 12.78 3.14
CA GLN A 119 0.27 11.95 1.98
C GLN A 119 1.32 10.86 1.74
N VAL A 120 0.91 9.75 1.14
CA VAL A 120 1.84 8.76 0.57
C VAL A 120 2.01 9.02 -0.92
N ALA A 121 3.27 9.05 -1.37
CA ALA A 121 3.67 9.30 -2.75
C ALA A 121 4.46 8.09 -3.32
N PRO A 122 4.48 7.88 -4.65
CA PRO A 122 3.84 8.68 -5.70
C PRO A 122 2.34 8.38 -5.87
N ALA A 123 1.49 9.39 -5.65
CA ALA A 123 0.04 9.22 -5.56
C ALA A 123 -0.61 8.69 -6.85
N GLN A 124 -0.11 9.10 -8.02
CA GLN A 124 -0.65 8.67 -9.32
C GLN A 124 -0.44 7.18 -9.54
N GLU A 125 0.73 6.66 -9.14
CA GLU A 125 1.02 5.23 -9.31
C GLU A 125 0.18 4.37 -8.37
N ILE A 126 0.00 4.81 -7.11
CA ILE A 126 -0.79 4.06 -6.13
C ILE A 126 -2.28 4.03 -6.50
N ASN A 127 -2.82 5.12 -7.08
CA ASN A 127 -4.21 5.17 -7.55
C ASN A 127 -4.49 4.29 -8.78
N LEU A 128 -3.46 3.89 -9.53
CA LEU A 128 -3.61 3.20 -10.82
C LEU A 128 -3.23 1.72 -10.70
N HIS A 129 -2.16 1.31 -11.39
CA HIS A 129 -1.76 -0.09 -11.44
C HIS A 129 -0.83 -0.49 -10.29
N PHE A 130 -0.32 0.49 -9.55
CA PHE A 130 0.67 0.34 -8.49
C PHE A 130 1.72 -0.71 -8.84
N ASN A 131 1.79 -1.83 -8.11
CA ASN A 131 2.71 -2.93 -8.38
C ASN A 131 2.02 -4.16 -9.02
N GLY A 132 0.76 -4.03 -9.44
CA GLY A 132 -0.03 -5.08 -10.10
C GLY A 132 -0.71 -6.08 -9.16
N ASP A 133 -0.79 -5.78 -7.86
CA ASP A 133 -1.35 -6.71 -6.86
C ASP A 133 -2.83 -7.01 -7.09
N LEU A 134 -3.64 -5.97 -7.36
CA LEU A 134 -5.04 -6.16 -7.72
C LEU A 134 -5.24 -6.90 -9.05
N HIS A 135 -4.30 -6.79 -9.99
CA HIS A 135 -4.35 -7.55 -11.24
C HIS A 135 -4.09 -9.04 -10.99
N ALA A 136 -3.13 -9.37 -10.12
CA ALA A 136 -2.86 -10.74 -9.72
C ALA A 136 -4.06 -11.38 -9.01
N ILE A 137 -4.68 -10.66 -8.07
CA ILE A 137 -5.91 -11.11 -7.39
C ILE A 137 -7.05 -11.32 -8.39
N THR A 138 -7.25 -10.36 -9.30
CA THR A 138 -8.29 -10.46 -10.33
C THR A 138 -8.07 -11.67 -11.24
N THR A 139 -6.82 -11.94 -11.62
CA THR A 139 -6.46 -13.06 -12.49
C THR A 139 -6.71 -14.39 -11.79
N ALA A 140 -6.28 -14.53 -10.53
CA ALA A 140 -6.53 -15.73 -9.72
C ALA A 140 -8.03 -15.99 -9.52
N ASN A 141 -8.80 -14.94 -9.19
CA ASN A 141 -10.25 -15.06 -9.02
C ASN A 141 -10.96 -15.47 -10.32
N LYS A 142 -10.59 -14.86 -11.45
CA LYS A 142 -11.17 -15.20 -12.76
C LYS A 142 -10.79 -16.60 -13.20
N LEU A 143 -9.55 -17.03 -12.97
CA LEU A 143 -9.11 -18.39 -13.27
C LEU A 143 -9.95 -19.41 -12.50
N LEU A 144 -10.19 -19.19 -11.21
CA LEU A 144 -11.03 -20.09 -10.41
C LEU A 144 -12.47 -20.16 -10.96
N ALA A 145 -13.08 -19.01 -11.26
CA ALA A 145 -14.42 -18.97 -11.85
C ALA A 145 -14.47 -19.75 -13.18
N SER A 146 -13.50 -19.53 -14.07
CA SER A 146 -13.42 -20.24 -15.34
C SER A 146 -13.21 -21.75 -15.17
N ILE A 147 -12.44 -22.19 -14.17
CA ILE A 147 -12.26 -23.62 -13.87
C ILE A 147 -13.59 -24.25 -13.43
N VAL A 148 -14.39 -23.54 -12.63
CA VAL A 148 -15.72 -24.01 -12.20
C VAL A 148 -16.65 -24.14 -13.40
N ASP A 149 -16.72 -23.14 -14.28
CA ASP A 149 -17.55 -23.19 -15.48
C ASP A 149 -17.13 -24.34 -16.41
N ILE A 150 -15.82 -24.53 -16.61
CA ILE A 150 -15.26 -25.63 -17.41
C ILE A 150 -15.62 -26.98 -16.79
N HIS A 151 -15.56 -27.11 -15.47
CA HIS A 151 -15.91 -28.35 -14.77
C HIS A 151 -17.38 -28.72 -14.97
N ILE A 152 -18.29 -27.74 -14.88
CA ILE A 152 -19.73 -27.94 -15.14
C ILE A 152 -19.95 -28.35 -16.61
N TYR A 153 -19.30 -27.63 -17.56
CA TYR A 153 -19.45 -27.88 -18.99
C TYR A 153 -19.03 -29.29 -19.41
N TRP A 154 -17.94 -29.83 -18.84
CA TRP A 154 -17.38 -31.14 -19.24
C TRP A 154 -17.96 -32.35 -18.50
N GLY A 155 -19.15 -32.21 -17.91
CA GLY A 155 -19.90 -33.34 -17.35
C GLY A 155 -20.10 -33.29 -15.83
N ASN A 156 -19.74 -32.17 -15.20
CA ASN A 156 -20.08 -31.85 -13.81
C ASN A 156 -19.93 -33.02 -12.83
N ALA A 157 -18.74 -33.65 -12.81
CA ALA A 157 -18.51 -34.85 -12.00
C ALA A 157 -18.67 -34.63 -10.47
N LEU A 158 -18.79 -33.38 -10.04
CA LEU A 158 -18.99 -33.00 -8.63
C LEU A 158 -20.44 -32.58 -8.32
N ASP A 159 -21.34 -32.60 -9.32
CA ASP A 159 -22.75 -32.20 -9.18
C ASP A 159 -22.93 -30.79 -8.57
N ILE A 160 -22.18 -29.82 -9.10
CA ILE A 160 -22.22 -28.39 -8.75
C ILE A 160 -23.40 -27.70 -9.42
#